data_AF-A0A7V4G1U0-F1
#
_entry.id   AF-A0A7V4G1U0-F1
#
_cell.length_a   1.000
_cell.length_b   1.000
_cell.length_c   1.000
_cell.angle_alpha   90.00
_cell.angle_beta   90.00
_cell.angle_gamma   90.00
#
_symmetry.space_group_name_H-M   'P 1'
#
loop_
_entity.id
_entity.type
_entity.pdbx_description
1 polymer ?
#
loop_
_entity_poly.entity_id
_entity_poly.type
_entity_poly.pdbx_seq_one_letter_code
_entity_poly.pdbx_strand_id
1 'polypeptide(L)' 'MLAVVSLNMGGPDSPEAVEPFLRNLFSDPALIRLGWARPLQPLLARLIARRRAPFSRAAYAQIGGKSPIFDESKAQ' A
#
# COMPACT_ATOMS: atom_id res chain seq x y z
N MET A 1 23.68 -22.81 4.44
CA MET A 1 22.38 -22.33 4.97
C MET A 1 21.55 -21.85 3.78
N LEU A 2 20.31 -22.31 3.68
CA LEU A 2 19.34 -21.81 2.70
C LEU A 2 18.37 -20.88 3.45
N ALA A 3 18.12 -19.70 2.87
CA ALA A 3 17.14 -18.74 3.37
C ALA A 3 16.08 -18.52 2.30
N VAL A 4 14.82 -18.46 2.70
CA VAL A 4 13.67 -18.20 1.83
C VAL A 4 13.04 -16.88 2.26
N VAL A 5 12.75 -16.00 1.29
CA VAL A 5 12.13 -14.68 1.52
C VAL A 5 10.83 -14.60 0.73
N SER A 6 9.71 -14.39 1.42
CA SER A 6 8.41 -14.14 0.80
C SER A 6 8.26 -12.66 0.48
N LEU A 7 8.03 -12.33 -0.81
CA LEU A 7 7.81 -10.97 -1.27
C LEU A 7 6.34 -10.78 -1.62
N ASN A 8 5.69 -9.81 -0.98
CA ASN A 8 4.33 -9.40 -1.28
C ASN A 8 4.23 -7.87 -1.26
N MET A 9 3.06 -7.33 -1.66
CA MET A 9 2.82 -5.89 -1.63
C MET A 9 2.66 -5.34 -0.20
N GLY A 10 2.53 -6.21 0.81
CA GLY A 10 2.15 -5.86 2.17
C GLY A 10 0.69 -5.41 2.27
N GLY A 11 0.39 -4.75 3.37
CA GLY A 11 -0.89 -4.08 3.60
C GLY A 11 -0.86 -3.25 4.88
N PRO A 12 -1.82 -2.35 5.07
CA PRO A 12 -1.89 -1.53 6.27
C PRO A 12 -2.22 -2.40 7.49
N ASP A 13 -1.46 -2.21 8.56
CA ASP A 13 -1.63 -2.88 9.85
C ASP A 13 -2.72 -2.23 10.72
N SER A 14 -3.18 -1.04 10.32
CA SER A 14 -4.13 -0.21 11.02
C SER A 14 -4.89 0.71 10.04
N PRO A 15 -6.10 1.18 10.39
CA PRO A 15 -6.83 2.15 9.57
C PRO A 15 -6.03 3.43 9.31
N GLU A 16 -5.22 3.87 10.27
CA GLU A 16 -4.35 5.06 10.19
C GLU A 16 -3.26 4.88 9.12
N ALA A 17 -2.73 3.66 8.99
CA ALA A 17 -1.69 3.30 8.04
C ALA A 17 -2.17 3.19 6.58
N VAL A 18 -3.48 3.23 6.31
CA VAL A 18 -4.04 3.09 4.95
C VAL A 18 -3.53 4.18 4.00
N GLU A 19 -3.55 5.44 4.42
CA GLU A 19 -3.07 6.55 3.57
C GLU A 19 -1.57 6.48 3.29
N PRO A 20 -0.66 6.33 4.29
CA PRO A 20 0.76 6.19 4.01
C PRO A 20 1.08 4.94 3.19
N PHE A 21 0.37 3.82 3.37
CA PHE A 21 0.48 2.64 2.52
C PHE A 21 0.14 2.96 1.05
N LEU A 22 -1.04 3.54 0.79
CA LEU A 22 -1.46 3.92 -0.56
C LEU A 22 -0.52 4.93 -1.20
N ARG A 23 0.00 5.87 -0.42
CA ARG A 23 0.98 6.86 -0.91
C ARG A 23 2.25 6.18 -1.40
N ASN A 24 2.77 5.21 -0.64
CA ASN A 24 3.96 4.47 -1.04
C ASN A 24 3.67 3.62 -2.28
N LEU A 25 2.51 2.94 -2.31
CA LEU A 25 2.06 2.14 -3.44
C LEU A 25 1.98 2.97 -4.75
N PHE A 26 1.34 4.14 -4.71
CA PHE A 26 1.21 4.99 -5.91
C PHE A 26 2.48 5.78 -6.26
N SER A 27 3.46 5.84 -5.35
CA SER A 27 4.77 6.41 -5.65
C SER A 27 5.65 5.45 -6.44
N ASP A 28 5.27 4.18 -6.58
CA ASP A 28 6.02 3.16 -7.32
C ASP A 28 5.97 3.43 -8.85
N PRO A 29 7.13 3.69 -9.50
CA PRO A 29 7.22 3.85 -10.94
C PRO A 29 6.89 2.59 -11.75
N ALA A 30 7.01 1.41 -11.14
CA ALA A 30 6.61 0.16 -11.76
C ALA A 30 5.08 0.04 -11.83
N LEU A 31 4.37 0.63 -10.87
CA LEU A 31 2.91 0.67 -10.82
C LEU A 31 2.34 1.75 -11.74
N ILE A 32 2.84 2.99 -11.62
CA ILE A 32 2.41 4.12 -12.46
C ILE A 32 3.60 4.67 -13.24
N ARG A 33 3.59 4.48 -14.56
CA ARG A 33 4.65 4.95 -15.46
C ARG A 33 4.31 6.34 -15.99
N LEU A 34 4.94 7.36 -15.42
CA LEU A 34 4.75 8.77 -15.83
C LEU A 34 5.75 9.26 -16.90
N GLY A 35 6.71 8.43 -17.32
CA GLY A 35 7.71 8.81 -18.32
C GLY A 35 8.45 10.09 -17.93
N TRP A 36 8.44 11.11 -18.80
CA TRP A 36 9.06 12.41 -18.55
C TRP A 36 8.44 13.18 -17.36
N ALA A 37 7.20 12.87 -16.99
CA ALA A 37 6.49 13.49 -15.87
C ALA A 37 6.79 12.81 -14.50
N ARG A 38 7.79 11.92 -14.42
CA ARG A 38 8.19 11.24 -13.16
C ARG A 38 8.43 12.18 -11.96
N PRO A 39 8.96 13.41 -12.11
CA PRO A 39 9.10 14.33 -10.97
C PRO A 39 7.77 14.69 -10.29
N LEU A 40 6.64 14.57 -10.99
CA LEU A 40 5.30 14.83 -10.47
C LEU A 40 4.69 13.63 -9.72
N GLN A 41 5.31 12.46 -9.81
CA GLN A 41 4.84 11.21 -9.20
C GLN A 41 4.53 11.32 -7.70
N PRO A 42 5.38 11.90 -6.83
CA PRO A 42 5.08 11.98 -5.40
C PRO A 42 3.88 12.89 -5.10
N LEU A 43 3.67 13.95 -5.91
CA LEU A 43 2.51 14.82 -5.77
C LEU A 43 1.23 14.08 -6.18
N LEU A 44 1.25 13.40 -7.33
CA LEU A 44 0.15 12.58 -7.81
C LEU A 44 -0.20 11.46 -6.82
N ALA A 45 0.80 10.75 -6.31
CA ALA A 45 0.64 9.70 -5.32
C ALA A 45 -0.04 10.21 -4.06
N ARG A 46 0.35 11.39 -3.56
CA ARG A 46 -0.30 12.02 -2.40
C ARG A 46 -1.75 12.39 -2.67
N LEU A 47 -2.06 12.93 -3.85
CA LEU A 47 -3.44 13.30 -4.23
C LEU A 47 -4.34 12.05 -4.35
N ILE A 48 -3.86 11.02 -5.03
CA ILE A 48 -4.61 9.76 -5.20
C ILE A 48 -4.79 9.07 -3.84
N ALA A 49 -3.73 8.97 -3.03
CA ALA A 49 -3.79 8.35 -1.72
C ALA A 49 -4.79 9.06 -0.81
N ARG A 50 -4.78 10.40 -0.73
CA ARG A 50 -5.76 11.16 0.06
C ARG A 50 -7.20 10.93 -0.38
N ARG A 51 -7.44 10.91 -1.68
CA ARG A 51 -8.79 10.71 -2.23
C ARG A 51 -9.30 9.29 -2.03
N ARG A 52 -8.42 8.28 -2.12
CA ARG A 52 -8.78 6.87 -1.98
C ARG A 52 -8.74 6.36 -0.53
N ALA A 53 -8.01 7.02 0.36
CA ALA A 53 -7.85 6.60 1.75
C ALA A 53 -9.19 6.36 2.48
N PRO A 54 -10.22 7.24 2.39
CA PRO A 54 -11.50 6.99 3.06
C PRO A 54 -12.20 5.72 2.57
N PHE A 55 -12.20 5.50 1.25
CA PHE A 55 -12.80 4.32 0.62
C PHE A 55 -12.07 3.03 1.04
N SER A 56 -10.74 3.04 0.96
CA SER A 56 -9.92 1.90 1.37
C SER A 56 -10.04 1.63 2.88
N ARG A 57 -10.09 2.66 3.73
CA ARG A 57 -10.34 2.49 5.18
C ARG A 57 -11.67 1.80 5.45
N ALA A 58 -12.75 2.19 4.75
CA ALA A 58 -14.05 1.54 4.87
C ALA A 58 -14.02 0.06 4.42
N ALA A 59 -13.23 -0.26 3.39
CA ALA A 59 -13.02 -1.64 2.97
C ALA A 59 -12.23 -2.44 4.02
N TYR A 60 -11.12 -1.90 4.55
CA TYR A 60 -10.35 -2.55 5.61
C TYR A 60 -11.17 -2.71 6.90
N ALA A 61 -12.03 -1.76 7.25
CA ALA A 61 -12.91 -1.84 8.40
C ALA A 61 -13.86 -3.05 8.32
N GLN A 62 -14.34 -3.42 7.12
CA GLN A 62 -15.22 -4.58 6.93
C GLN A 62 -14.52 -5.92 7.16
N ILE A 63 -13.18 -5.96 7.10
CA ILE A 63 -12.37 -7.17 7.29
C ILE A 63 -11.59 -7.18 8.63
N GLY A 64 -11.99 -6.33 9.58
CA GLY A 64 -11.37 -6.26 10.92
C GLY A 64 -10.35 -5.12 11.10
N GLY A 65 -10.30 -4.15 10.18
CA GLY A 65 -9.54 -2.90 10.32
C GLY A 65 -8.07 -2.96 9.89
N LYS A 66 -7.56 -4.13 9.49
CA LYS A 66 -6.17 -4.33 9.06
C LYS A 66 -6.06 -5.38 7.96
N SER A 67 -4.93 -5.39 7.26
CA SER A 67 -4.60 -6.45 6.30
C SER A 67 -4.16 -7.73 7.05
N PRO A 68 -4.74 -8.91 6.75
CA PRO A 68 -4.33 -10.17 7.38
C PRO A 68 -2.99 -10.70 6.83
N ILE A 69 -2.52 -10.16 5.71
CA ILE A 69 -1.35 -10.69 4.95
C ILE A 69 -0.09 -10.80 5.81
N PHE A 70 0.14 -9.89 6.74
CA PHE A 70 1.34 -9.92 7.57
C PHE A 70 1.33 -11.09 8.56
N ASP A 71 0.17 -11.36 9.16
CA ASP A 71 0.00 -12.45 10.11
C ASP A 71 0.08 -13.81 9.37
N GLU A 72 -0.54 -13.91 8.20
CA GLU A 72 -0.43 -15.10 7.33
C GLU A 72 1.00 -15.35 6.87
N SER A 73 1.74 -14.31 6.46
CA SER A 73 3.13 -14.46 5.99
C SER A 73 4.09 -14.93 7.08
N LYS A 74 3.76 -14.73 8.36
CA LYS A 74 4.53 -15.26 9.50
C LYS A 74 4.16 -16.69 9.86
N ALA A 75 2.96 -17.12 9.50
CA ALA A 75 2.46 -18.47 9.80
C ALA A 75 2.98 -19.52 8.78
N GLN A 76 3.46 -19.08 7.62
CA GLN A 76 4.08 -19.90 6.57
C GLN A 76 5.57 -20.10 6.81
#